data_AF-A0A1Q4YTS7-F1
#
_entry.id   AF-A0A1Q4YTS7-F1
#
_cell.length_a   1.000
_cell.length_b   1.000
_cell.length_c   1.000
_cell.angle_alpha   90.00
_cell.angle_beta   90.00
_cell.angle_gamma   90.00
#
_symmetry.space_group_name_H-M   'P 1'
#
loop_
_entity.id
_entity.type
_entity.pdbx_description
1 polymer ?
#
loop_
_entity_poly.entity_id
_entity_poly.type
_entity_poly.pdbx_seq_one_letter_code
_entity_poly.pdbx_strand_id
1 'polypeptide(L)'
;MIHIKLGEKRSILPEHNDEMRREWVGYDPMLSPEAIFEQNRGRWLLGSRAEKEKYAVFSHAGVIRCVAEIAGFEPFGKKRAIIGTVLGAGHPVHDALINTAAPDTFRNPVTYAPDPGAAMTCACGCGSPVAGRSTFVAGHDQRAVHRRITAQWGSTLGFLTWFDATYGRPDGTG
;
A
#
# COMPACT_ATOMS: atom_id res chain seq x y z
N MET A 1 1.49 0.47 -2.18
CA MET A 1 2.35 -0.69 -2.49
C MET A 1 1.53 -1.91 -2.89
N ILE A 2 2.12 -2.80 -3.69
CA ILE A 2 1.57 -4.12 -4.05
C ILE A 2 1.92 -5.10 -2.92
N HIS A 3 0.97 -5.91 -2.48
CA HIS A 3 1.19 -6.97 -1.50
C HIS A 3 0.88 -8.33 -2.12
N ILE A 4 1.88 -9.23 -2.12
CA ILE A 4 1.81 -10.60 -2.62
C ILE A 4 1.93 -11.57 -1.44
N LYS A 5 0.97 -12.50 -1.32
CA LYS A 5 0.99 -13.55 -0.31
C LYS A 5 1.56 -14.85 -0.88
N LEU A 6 2.59 -15.36 -0.22
CA LEU A 6 3.26 -16.60 -0.57
C LEU A 6 2.75 -17.75 0.28
N GLY A 7 2.49 -18.88 -0.36
CA GLY A 7 2.31 -20.17 0.31
C GLY A 7 3.65 -20.79 0.69
N GLU A 8 3.60 -22.02 1.19
CA GLU A 8 4.78 -22.87 1.39
C GLU A 8 5.53 -23.09 0.08
N LYS A 9 6.86 -23.24 0.17
CA LYS A 9 7.67 -23.60 -0.99
C LYS A 9 7.19 -24.92 -1.59
N ARG A 10 7.00 -24.91 -2.91
CA ARG A 10 6.71 -26.09 -3.71
C ARG A 10 7.45 -26.03 -5.03
N SER A 11 7.92 -27.18 -5.50
CA SER A 11 8.54 -27.29 -6.81
C SER A 11 7.50 -27.10 -7.92
N ILE A 12 7.94 -26.51 -9.02
CA ILE A 12 7.21 -26.52 -10.28
C ILE A 12 7.75 -27.70 -11.07
N LEU A 13 6.87 -28.64 -11.41
CA LEU A 13 7.24 -29.78 -12.21
C LEU A 13 7.39 -29.35 -13.68
N PRO A 14 8.34 -29.92 -14.44
CA PRO A 14 8.63 -29.52 -15.82
C PRO A 14 7.41 -29.52 -16.75
N GLU A 15 6.46 -30.43 -16.52
CA GLU A 15 5.21 -30.56 -17.28
C GLU A 15 4.26 -29.36 -17.13
N HIS A 16 4.45 -28.49 -16.14
CA HIS A 16 3.60 -27.32 -15.93
C HIS A 16 3.88 -26.17 -16.90
N ASN A 17 4.90 -26.29 -17.77
CA ASN A 17 5.29 -25.31 -18.80
C ASN A 17 5.23 -23.86 -18.28
N ASP A 18 5.98 -23.59 -17.22
CA ASP A 18 5.98 -22.26 -16.62
C ASP A 18 6.68 -21.25 -17.54
N GLU A 19 5.94 -20.26 -18.03
CA GLU A 19 6.44 -19.24 -18.96
C GLU A 19 7.61 -18.42 -18.39
N MET A 20 7.72 -18.33 -17.06
CA MET A 20 8.83 -17.68 -16.37
C MET A 20 10.00 -18.63 -16.08
N ARG A 21 9.91 -19.90 -16.50
CA ARG A 21 10.91 -20.97 -16.27
C ARG A 21 11.30 -21.13 -14.81
N ARG A 22 10.34 -20.95 -13.91
CA ARG A 22 10.56 -21.10 -12.47
C ARG A 22 10.71 -22.55 -12.08
N GLU A 23 11.59 -22.79 -11.12
CA GLU A 23 11.83 -24.12 -10.56
C GLU A 23 10.95 -24.38 -9.33
N TRP A 24 10.58 -23.32 -8.62
CA TRP A 24 9.75 -23.40 -7.43
C TRP A 24 8.99 -22.09 -7.21
N VAL A 25 7.99 -22.12 -6.33
CA VAL A 25 7.25 -20.95 -5.86
C VAL A 25 6.98 -21.08 -4.37
N GLY A 26 6.63 -19.98 -3.71
CA GLY A 26 6.36 -19.94 -2.28
C GLY A 26 7.52 -19.35 -1.49
N TYR A 27 7.53 -19.60 -0.18
CA TYR A 27 8.54 -19.10 0.73
C TYR A 27 9.33 -20.24 1.38
N ASP A 28 10.63 -20.02 1.55
CA ASP A 28 11.54 -20.90 2.28
C ASP A 28 12.50 -20.01 3.07
N PRO A 29 12.56 -20.14 4.41
CA PRO A 29 13.39 -19.28 5.25
C PRO A 29 14.90 -19.46 5.02
N MET A 30 15.32 -20.54 4.35
CA MET A 30 16.72 -20.79 4.02
C MET A 30 17.18 -20.08 2.75
N LEU A 31 16.27 -19.46 1.99
CA LEU A 31 16.58 -18.77 0.75
C LEU A 31 16.72 -17.27 0.97
N SER A 32 17.57 -16.65 0.15
CA SER A 32 17.75 -15.20 0.21
C SER A 32 16.50 -14.46 -0.27
N PRO A 33 16.27 -13.22 0.21
CA PRO A 33 15.20 -12.36 -0.30
C PRO A 33 15.21 -12.19 -1.83
N GLU A 34 16.39 -12.13 -2.46
CA GLU A 34 16.55 -12.04 -3.91
C GLU A 34 16.08 -13.31 -4.61
N ALA A 35 16.42 -14.49 -4.08
CA ALA A 35 15.93 -15.76 -4.61
C ALA A 35 14.41 -15.89 -4.45
N ILE A 36 13.86 -15.44 -3.32
CA ILE A 36 12.42 -15.36 -3.07
C ILE A 36 11.76 -14.42 -4.09
N PHE A 37 12.32 -13.23 -4.29
CA PHE A 37 11.81 -12.28 -5.25
C PHE A 37 11.83 -12.84 -6.66
N GLU A 38 12.96 -13.35 -7.15
CA GLU A 38 13.08 -13.80 -8.55
C GLU A 38 12.07 -14.91 -8.89
N GLN A 39 11.91 -15.88 -8.00
CA GLN A 39 11.01 -17.03 -8.23
C GLN A 39 9.53 -16.66 -8.02
N ASN A 40 9.23 -15.57 -7.31
CA ASN A 40 7.86 -15.17 -7.01
C ASN A 40 7.43 -13.84 -7.63
N ARG A 41 8.28 -13.12 -8.37
CA ARG A 41 7.98 -11.78 -8.90
C ARG A 41 6.83 -11.75 -9.89
N GLY A 42 6.39 -12.88 -10.44
CA GLY A 42 5.40 -12.89 -11.52
C GLY A 42 4.42 -14.03 -11.58
N ARG A 43 3.71 -14.08 -12.72
CA ARG A 43 2.43 -14.77 -12.95
C ARG A 43 1.26 -14.21 -12.10
N TRP A 44 1.29 -12.92 -11.80
CA TRP A 44 0.24 -12.20 -11.05
C TRP A 44 -0.71 -11.44 -11.96
N LEU A 45 -1.99 -11.37 -11.58
CA LEU A 45 -2.96 -10.51 -12.26
C LEU A 45 -2.84 -9.09 -11.70
N LEU A 46 -2.06 -8.24 -12.38
CA LEU A 46 -1.79 -6.86 -11.97
C LEU A 46 -2.50 -5.89 -12.92
N GLY A 47 -3.52 -5.19 -12.39
CA GLY A 47 -4.27 -4.17 -13.14
C GLY A 47 -3.55 -2.82 -13.20
N SER A 48 -4.20 -1.83 -13.80
CA SER A 48 -3.65 -0.47 -13.99
C SER A 48 -3.23 0.25 -12.70
N ARG A 49 -3.77 -0.16 -11.54
CA ARG A 49 -3.32 0.35 -10.24
C ARG A 49 -1.85 0.08 -9.97
N ALA A 50 -1.33 -1.07 -10.42
CA ALA A 50 0.06 -1.47 -10.20
C ALA A 50 1.07 -0.45 -10.74
N GLU A 51 0.74 0.27 -11.82
CA GLU A 51 1.60 1.32 -12.40
C GLU A 51 1.88 2.50 -11.46
N LYS A 52 1.02 2.69 -10.46
CA LYS A 52 1.14 3.80 -9.51
C LYS A 52 1.90 3.42 -8.24
N GLU A 53 2.23 2.14 -8.09
CA GLU A 53 2.82 1.61 -6.87
C GLU A 53 4.36 1.59 -7.00
N LYS A 54 5.06 2.10 -5.98
CA LYS A 54 6.53 2.14 -5.96
C LYS A 54 7.18 0.90 -5.36
N TYR A 55 6.47 0.21 -4.47
CA TYR A 55 6.99 -0.94 -3.74
C TYR A 55 6.11 -2.16 -3.89
N ALA A 56 6.74 -3.32 -3.88
CA ALA A 56 6.13 -4.62 -3.73
C ALA A 56 6.61 -5.29 -2.44
N VAL A 57 5.70 -5.88 -1.68
CA VAL A 57 6.01 -6.68 -0.49
C VAL A 57 5.49 -8.10 -0.66
N PHE A 58 6.29 -9.05 -0.20
CA PHE A 58 5.95 -10.46 -0.19
C PHE A 58 5.81 -10.91 1.25
N SER A 59 4.65 -11.46 1.60
CA SER A 59 4.40 -12.01 2.93
C SER A 59 4.24 -13.51 2.89
N HIS A 60 4.58 -14.15 4.00
CA HIS A 60 4.31 -15.56 4.24
C HIS A 60 3.86 -15.71 5.70
N ALA A 61 2.83 -16.54 5.92
CA ALA A 61 2.22 -16.73 7.23
C ALA A 61 1.87 -15.40 7.94
N GLY A 62 1.41 -14.40 7.19
CA GLY A 62 1.03 -13.09 7.72
C GLY A 62 2.18 -12.17 8.11
N VAL A 63 3.43 -12.49 7.72
CA VAL A 63 4.62 -11.68 8.02
C VAL A 63 5.32 -11.29 6.73
N ILE A 64 5.73 -10.02 6.59
CA ILE A 64 6.49 -9.54 5.43
C ILE A 64 7.92 -10.11 5.47
N ARG A 65 8.33 -10.77 4.38
CA ARG A 65 9.62 -11.47 4.25
C ARG A 65 10.52 -10.93 3.15
N CYS A 66 9.97 -10.18 2.21
CA CYS A 66 10.75 -9.51 1.16
C CYS A 66 10.07 -8.19 0.80
N VAL A 67 10.89 -7.17 0.57
CA VAL A 67 10.48 -5.82 0.16
C VAL A 67 11.29 -5.47 -1.08
N ALA A 68 10.63 -5.03 -2.14
CA ALA A 68 11.28 -4.64 -3.39
C ALA A 68 10.76 -3.30 -3.90
N GLU A 69 11.65 -2.51 -4.50
CA GLU A 69 11.28 -1.35 -5.30
C GLU A 69 10.93 -1.78 -6.72
N ILE A 70 9.83 -1.26 -7.23
CA ILE A 70 9.30 -1.58 -8.55
C ILE A 70 9.95 -0.63 -9.57
N ALA A 71 10.64 -1.21 -10.55
CA ALA A 71 11.17 -0.50 -11.72
C ALA A 71 10.25 -0.61 -12.95
N GLY A 72 9.35 -1.60 -12.96
CA GLY A 72 8.38 -1.79 -14.04
C GLY A 72 7.74 -3.17 -14.00
N PHE A 73 7.18 -3.59 -15.14
CA PHE A 73 6.52 -4.88 -15.24
C PHE A 73 6.74 -5.53 -16.61
N GLU A 74 6.94 -6.84 -16.60
CA GLU A 74 7.08 -7.69 -17.78
C GLU A 74 5.75 -8.44 -18.04
N PRO A 75 5.20 -8.44 -19.27
CA PRO A 75 3.95 -9.13 -19.57
C PRO A 75 4.14 -10.65 -19.81
N PHE A 76 3.21 -11.44 -19.27
CA PHE A 76 3.06 -12.89 -19.48
C PHE A 76 1.59 -13.21 -19.76
N GLY A 77 1.16 -12.93 -21.00
CA GLY A 77 -0.25 -13.01 -21.40
C GLY A 77 -1.13 -12.03 -20.62
N LYS A 78 -2.11 -12.53 -19.87
CA LYS A 78 -2.97 -11.70 -18.98
C LYS A 78 -2.30 -11.39 -17.63
N LYS A 79 -1.19 -12.03 -17.33
CA LYS A 79 -0.45 -11.89 -16.07
C LYS A 79 0.80 -11.07 -16.29
N ARG A 80 1.39 -10.60 -15.21
CA ARG A 80 2.58 -9.74 -15.23
C ARG A 80 3.57 -10.19 -14.18
N ALA A 81 4.84 -9.91 -14.45
CA ALA A 81 5.92 -10.04 -13.49
C ALA A 81 6.42 -8.64 -13.11
N ILE A 82 6.72 -8.45 -11.83
CA ILE A 82 7.36 -7.26 -11.32
C ILE A 82 8.81 -7.29 -11.81
N ILE A 83 9.29 -6.16 -12.33
CA ILE A 83 10.70 -5.87 -12.55
C ILE A 83 11.09 -4.92 -11.43
N GLY A 84 12.15 -5.22 -10.69
CA GLY A 84 12.50 -4.45 -9.51
C GLY A 84 13.74 -4.97 -8.78
N THR A 85 14.08 -4.29 -7.70
CA THR A 85 15.25 -4.58 -6.88
C THR A 85 14.82 -4.82 -5.45
N VAL A 86 15.31 -5.89 -4.83
CA VAL A 86 15.08 -6.16 -3.40
C VAL A 86 15.81 -5.11 -2.57
N LEU A 87 15.10 -4.56 -1.60
CA LEU A 87 15.64 -3.58 -0.67
C LEU A 87 16.26 -4.31 0.52
N GLY A 88 17.48 -3.92 0.89
CA GLY A 88 18.21 -4.49 2.03
C GLY A 88 18.19 -3.60 3.27
N ALA A 89 18.87 -4.07 4.32
CA ALA A 89 19.05 -3.35 5.58
C ALA A 89 19.66 -1.96 5.35
N GLY A 90 19.14 -0.95 6.08
CA GLY A 90 19.55 0.45 5.96
C GLY A 90 18.71 1.26 4.97
N HIS A 91 17.84 0.60 4.17
CA HIS A 91 16.84 1.29 3.39
C HIS A 91 15.58 1.58 4.26
N PRO A 92 15.11 2.84 4.39
CA PRO A 92 14.02 3.19 5.32
C PRO A 92 12.74 2.36 5.15
N VAL A 93 12.36 2.07 3.91
CA VAL A 93 11.17 1.26 3.59
C VAL A 93 11.35 -0.21 3.93
N HIS A 94 12.56 -0.76 3.75
CA HIS A 94 12.85 -2.13 4.15
C HIS A 94 12.75 -2.25 5.67
N ASP A 95 13.47 -1.38 6.39
CA ASP A 95 13.57 -1.44 7.84
C ASP A 95 12.22 -1.19 8.54
N ALA A 96 11.33 -0.41 7.91
CA ALA A 96 9.98 -0.16 8.43
C ALA A 96 9.00 -1.34 8.21
N LEU A 97 9.26 -2.22 7.24
CA LEU A 97 8.29 -3.24 6.81
C LEU A 97 8.73 -4.67 7.07
N ILE A 98 10.02 -4.98 6.92
CA ILE A 98 10.51 -6.35 7.02
C ILE A 98 10.16 -6.94 8.39
N ASN A 99 9.72 -8.20 8.42
CA ASN A 99 9.28 -8.92 9.63
C ASN A 99 8.09 -8.30 10.39
N THR A 100 7.39 -7.31 9.79
CA THR A 100 6.12 -6.80 10.34
C THR A 100 4.91 -7.58 9.82
N ALA A 101 3.75 -7.35 10.43
CA ALA A 101 2.50 -7.98 10.01
C ALA A 101 2.12 -7.58 8.58
N ALA A 102 1.59 -8.54 7.82
CA ALA A 102 1.06 -8.31 6.49
C ALA A 102 -0.08 -7.26 6.51
N PRO A 103 -0.22 -6.42 5.47
CA PRO A 103 -1.19 -5.33 5.48
C PRO A 103 -2.67 -5.73 5.57
N ASP A 104 -3.00 -6.99 5.27
CA ASP A 104 -4.37 -7.49 5.25
C ASP A 104 -4.44 -9.02 5.41
N THR A 105 -5.65 -9.52 5.68
CA THR A 105 -5.98 -10.94 5.85
C THR A 105 -6.91 -11.48 4.75
N PHE A 106 -7.09 -10.77 3.64
CA PHE A 106 -7.98 -11.19 2.56
C PHE A 106 -7.51 -12.50 1.90
N ARG A 107 -8.44 -13.27 1.31
CA ARG A 107 -8.08 -14.51 0.61
C ARG A 107 -7.32 -14.28 -0.71
N ASN A 108 -7.45 -13.11 -1.32
CA ASN A 108 -6.78 -12.83 -2.59
C ASN A 108 -5.26 -12.73 -2.36
N PRO A 109 -4.44 -13.49 -3.11
CA PRO A 109 -2.98 -13.45 -2.97
C PRO A 109 -2.37 -12.11 -3.39
N VAL A 110 -3.05 -11.33 -4.25
CA VAL A 110 -2.63 -9.99 -4.64
C VAL A 110 -3.57 -8.96 -4.02
N THR A 111 -3.00 -8.02 -3.28
CA THR A 111 -3.71 -6.92 -2.64
C THR A 111 -2.88 -5.65 -2.75
N TYR A 112 -3.46 -4.54 -2.33
CA TYR A 112 -2.79 -3.24 -2.36
C TYR A 112 -2.96 -2.56 -1.02
N ALA A 113 -1.86 -2.05 -0.49
CA ALA A 113 -1.79 -1.36 0.78
C ALA A 113 -1.25 0.06 0.59
N PRO A 114 -1.50 1.00 1.53
CA PRO A 114 -0.83 2.29 1.52
C PRO A 114 0.69 2.11 1.42
N ASP A 115 1.34 2.97 0.64
CA ASP A 115 2.79 3.01 0.56
C ASP A 115 3.37 3.58 1.88
N PRO A 116 4.23 2.85 2.59
CA PRO A 116 4.85 3.31 3.84
C PRO A 116 5.86 4.45 3.63
N GLY A 117 6.40 4.58 2.42
CA GLY A 117 7.31 5.65 2.01
C GLY A 117 6.64 6.77 1.22
N ALA A 118 5.37 6.62 0.85
CA ALA A 118 4.58 7.78 0.47
C ALA A 118 4.46 8.62 1.73
N ALA A 119 5.14 9.77 1.74
CA ALA A 119 4.80 10.83 2.67
C ALA A 119 3.29 11.05 2.51
N MET A 120 2.51 10.53 3.44
CA MET A 120 1.13 10.93 3.59
C MET A 120 1.23 12.44 3.72
N THR A 121 0.68 13.16 2.76
CA THR A 121 0.68 14.62 2.82
C THR A 121 -0.55 15.03 3.61
N CYS A 122 -0.42 16.11 4.35
CA CYS A 122 -1.48 16.60 5.21
C CYS A 122 -2.74 16.82 4.38
N ALA A 123 -3.85 16.20 4.78
CA ALA A 123 -5.13 16.31 4.07
C ALA A 123 -5.72 17.73 4.07
N CYS A 124 -5.12 18.69 4.79
CA CYS A 124 -5.47 20.10 4.65
C CYS A 124 -5.10 20.67 3.27
N GLY A 125 -4.18 20.00 2.54
CA GLY A 125 -3.68 20.40 1.22
C GLY A 125 -2.35 21.17 1.25
N CYS A 126 -1.65 21.26 2.39
CA CYS A 126 -0.41 22.05 2.48
C CYS A 126 0.84 21.33 1.96
N GLY A 127 0.74 20.04 1.59
CA GLY A 127 1.88 19.24 1.11
C GLY A 127 2.85 18.80 2.19
N SER A 128 2.69 19.24 3.45
CA SER A 128 3.55 18.80 4.56
C SER A 128 3.37 17.30 4.83
N PRO A 129 4.44 16.56 5.14
CA PRO A 129 4.34 15.16 5.52
C PRO A 129 3.60 15.00 6.85
N VAL A 130 2.83 13.93 7.01
CA VAL A 130 2.22 13.52 8.27
C VAL A 130 2.91 12.27 8.81
N ALA A 131 3.13 12.25 10.12
CA ALA A 131 3.81 11.16 10.79
C ALA A 131 2.86 9.98 11.07
N GLY A 132 3.37 8.76 10.90
CA GLY A 132 2.68 7.53 11.27
C GLY A 132 1.32 7.35 10.56
N ARG A 133 0.27 7.07 11.33
CA ARG A 133 -1.10 6.85 10.84
C ARG A 133 -1.96 8.13 10.81
N SER A 134 -1.42 9.30 11.13
CA SER A 134 -2.20 10.53 11.13
C SER A 134 -2.62 10.94 9.71
N THR A 135 -3.76 11.60 9.57
CA THR A 135 -4.23 12.18 8.29
C THR A 135 -3.88 13.67 8.17
N PHE A 136 -3.61 14.33 9.31
CA PHE A 136 -3.27 15.74 9.41
C PHE A 136 -1.98 15.94 10.21
N VAL A 137 -1.24 17.00 9.91
CA VAL A 137 -0.28 17.58 10.87
C VAL A 137 -1.08 18.06 12.08
N ALA A 138 -0.51 17.95 13.28
CA ALA A 138 -1.18 18.36 14.51
C ALA A 138 -1.79 19.78 14.39
N GLY A 139 -3.09 19.89 14.65
CA GLY A 139 -3.87 21.15 14.55
C GLY A 139 -4.23 21.62 13.13
N HIS A 140 -3.77 20.94 12.08
CA HIS A 140 -4.12 21.32 10.70
C HIS A 140 -5.54 20.94 10.32
N ASP A 141 -6.14 19.94 10.96
CA ASP A 141 -7.55 19.57 10.81
C ASP A 141 -8.48 20.75 11.13
N GLN A 142 -8.35 21.32 12.34
CA GLN A 142 -9.17 22.43 12.80
C GLN A 142 -8.94 23.67 11.93
N ARG A 143 -7.67 23.99 11.63
CA ARG A 143 -7.32 25.12 10.78
C ARG A 143 -7.87 24.97 9.36
N ALA A 144 -7.84 23.77 8.80
CA ALA A 144 -8.32 23.47 7.46
C ALA A 144 -9.84 23.65 7.34
N VAL A 145 -10.59 23.19 8.35
CA VAL A 145 -12.05 23.34 8.42
C VAL A 145 -12.42 24.81 8.58
N HIS A 146 -11.86 25.51 9.57
CA HIS A 146 -12.16 26.93 9.82
C HIS A 146 -11.82 27.80 8.61
N ARG A 147 -10.69 27.56 7.94
CA ARG A 147 -10.34 28.30 6.72
C ARG A 147 -11.41 28.16 5.63
N ARG A 148 -11.93 26.95 5.40
CA ARG A 148 -12.98 26.70 4.40
C ARG A 148 -14.31 27.30 4.83
N ILE A 149 -14.64 27.21 6.12
CA ILE A 149 -15.81 27.84 6.71
C ILE A 149 -15.78 29.36 6.47
N THR A 150 -14.67 30.02 6.80
CA THR A 150 -14.51 31.46 6.59
C THR A 150 -14.50 31.82 5.11
N ALA A 151 -13.86 31.04 4.25
CA ALA A 151 -13.82 31.32 2.81
C ALA A 151 -15.20 31.22 2.14
N GLN A 152 -16.04 30.28 2.58
CA GLN A 152 -17.32 30.00 1.92
C GLN A 152 -18.51 30.71 2.60
N TRP A 153 -18.50 30.88 3.92
CA TRP A 153 -19.62 31.45 4.71
C TRP A 153 -19.22 32.63 5.59
N GLY A 154 -17.96 33.10 5.52
CA GLY A 154 -17.44 34.23 6.29
C GLY A 154 -17.14 33.91 7.77
N SER A 155 -17.95 33.09 8.44
CA SER A 155 -17.77 32.74 9.85
C SER A 155 -18.39 31.38 10.19
N THR A 156 -18.02 30.85 11.36
CA THR A 156 -18.65 29.64 11.92
C THR A 156 -20.16 29.81 12.11
N LEU A 157 -20.61 30.98 12.57
CA LEU A 157 -22.05 31.27 12.69
C LEU A 157 -22.73 31.29 11.32
N GLY A 158 -22.06 31.81 10.28
CA GLY A 158 -22.55 31.77 8.91
C GLY A 158 -22.70 30.34 8.39
N PHE A 159 -21.71 29.49 8.65
CA PHE A 159 -21.78 28.06 8.32
C PHE A 159 -22.93 27.36 9.05
N LEU A 160 -23.08 27.55 10.37
CA LEU A 160 -24.16 26.93 11.14
C LEU A 160 -25.55 27.38 10.67
N THR A 161 -25.73 28.67 10.40
CA THR A 161 -26.99 29.22 9.85
C THR A 161 -27.33 28.56 8.53
N TRP A 162 -26.36 28.43 7.61
CA TRP A 162 -26.56 27.75 6.34
C TRP A 162 -26.84 26.25 6.51
N PHE A 163 -26.09 25.57 7.39
CA PHE A 163 -26.21 24.14 7.63
C PHE A 163 -27.58 23.80 8.21
N ASP A 164 -28.02 24.52 9.24
CA ASP A 164 -29.33 24.38 9.88
C ASP A 164 -30.46 24.66 8.88
N ALA A 165 -30.32 25.67 8.01
CA ALA A 165 -31.31 25.95 6.97
C ALA A 165 -31.37 24.87 5.88
N THR A 166 -30.25 24.19 5.61
CA THR A 166 -30.13 23.18 4.55
C THR A 166 -30.57 21.79 5.01
N TYR A 167 -30.21 21.40 6.23
CA TYR A 167 -30.40 20.03 6.75
C TYR A 167 -31.34 19.95 7.94
N GLY A 168 -31.80 21.08 8.48
CA GLY A 168 -32.43 21.16 9.78
C GLY A 168 -31.40 21.10 10.91
N ARG A 169 -31.78 21.56 12.10
CA ARG A 169 -30.95 21.33 13.29
C ARG A 169 -31.01 19.85 13.65
N PRO A 170 -29.86 19.19 13.88
CA PRO A 170 -29.88 17.86 14.49
C PRO A 170 -30.53 17.98 15.88
N ASP A 171 -31.50 17.11 16.16
CA ASP A 171 -32.27 17.17 17.40
C ASP A 171 -31.34 17.13 18.62
N GLY A 172 -31.36 18.21 19.40
CA GLY A 172 -30.50 18.36 20.57
C GLY A 172 -30.95 17.43 21.70
N THR A 173 -30.17 16.40 21.98
CA THR A 173 -30.14 15.81 23.32
C THR A 173 -29.11 16.59 24.12
N GLY A 174 -29.61 17.58 24.86
CA GLY A 174 -28.89 18.17 25.99
C GLY A 174 -28.81 17.21 27.16
#